data_AF-A0A520JAZ9-F1
#
_entry.id   AF-A0A520JAZ9-F1
#
_cell.length_a   1.000
_cell.length_b   1.000
_cell.length_c   1.000
_cell.angle_alpha   90.00
_cell.angle_beta   90.00
_cell.angle_gamma   90.00
#
_symmetry.space_group_name_H-M   'P 1'
#
loop_
_entity.id
_entity.type
_entity.pdbx_description
1 polymer ?
#
loop_
_entity_poly.entity_id
_entity_poly.type
_entity_poly.pdbx_seq_one_letter_code
_entity_poly.pdbx_strand_id
1 'polypeptide(L)' 'MIDGLEIIRHPRARRARLSIDPASGRARLVLPKRAALKQALAWAEEKADWIAEQRARLPR' A
#
# COMPACT_ATOMS: atom_id res chain seq x y z
N MET A 1 -4.06 8.99 -7.34
CA MET A 1 -3.58 7.73 -7.93
C MET A 1 -2.13 7.55 -7.51
N ILE A 2 -1.88 6.63 -6.59
CA ILE A 2 -0.56 6.33 -6.06
C ILE A 2 0.28 5.62 -7.13
N ASP A 3 1.36 6.25 -7.56
CA ASP A 3 2.29 5.66 -8.52
C ASP A 3 2.92 4.37 -7.97
N GLY A 4 2.99 3.31 -8.79
CA GLY A 4 3.58 2.03 -8.41
C GLY A 4 2.86 1.29 -7.27
N LEU A 5 1.55 1.51 -7.09
CA LEU A 5 0.74 0.79 -6.11
C LEU A 5 0.41 -0.64 -6.58
N GLU A 6 0.88 -1.63 -5.85
CA GLU A 6 0.57 -3.04 -6.03
C GLU A 6 -0.55 -3.47 -5.06
N ILE A 7 -1.59 -4.12 -5.60
CA ILE A 7 -2.76 -4.55 -4.82
C ILE A 7 -2.71 -6.07 -4.62
N ILE A 8 -2.58 -6.51 -3.37
CA ILE A 8 -2.39 -7.92 -3.02
C ILE A 8 -3.55 -8.43 -2.16
N ARG A 9 -4.29 -9.42 -2.67
CA ARG A 9 -5.31 -10.13 -1.90
C ARG A 9 -4.68 -11.32 -1.19
N HIS A 10 -4.49 -11.23 0.12
CA HIS A 10 -3.82 -12.30 0.88
C HIS A 10 -4.79 -13.07 1.81
N PRO A 11 -4.84 -14.41 1.74
CA PRO A 11 -5.80 -15.22 2.51
C PRO A 11 -5.65 -15.10 4.03
N ARG A 12 -4.42 -14.88 4.52
CA ARG A 12 -4.12 -14.73 5.96
C ARG A 12 -4.13 -13.29 6.43
N ALA A 13 -4.37 -12.32 5.55
CA ALA A 13 -4.47 -10.93 5.96
C ALA A 13 -5.75 -10.74 6.77
N ARG A 14 -5.63 -10.13 7.95
CA ARG A 14 -6.76 -9.82 8.84
C ARG A 14 -7.27 -8.38 8.68
N ARG A 15 -6.43 -7.48 8.16
CA ARG A 15 -6.71 -6.06 7.93
C ARG A 15 -5.99 -5.56 6.70
N ALA A 16 -6.44 -4.44 6.15
CA ALA A 16 -5.68 -3.73 5.12
C ALA A 16 -4.33 -3.28 5.71
N ARG A 17 -3.27 -3.41 4.93
CA ARG A 17 -1.93 -2.98 5.29
C ARG A 17 -1.29 -2.30 4.08
N LEU A 18 -0.67 -1.16 4.33
CA LEU A 18 0.15 -0.45 3.37
C LEU A 18 1.61 -0.57 3.78
N SER A 19 2.48 -0.88 2.83
CA SER A 19 3.93 -1.01 3.05
C SER A 19 4.70 -0.57 1.82
N ILE A 20 5.91 -0.05 1.99
CA ILE A 20 6.81 0.25 0.88
C ILE A 20 7.86 -0.86 0.78
N ASP A 21 8.11 -1.35 -0.43
CA ASP A 21 9.21 -2.26 -0.70
C ASP A 21 10.54 -1.48 -0.68
N PRO A 22 11.47 -1.77 0.25
CA PRO A 22 12.69 -0.99 0.39
C PRO A 22 13.63 -1.11 -0.82
N ALA A 23 13.56 -2.19 -1.58
CA ALA A 23 14.43 -2.40 -2.75
C ALA A 23 13.94 -1.66 -4.00
N SER A 24 12.62 -1.48 -4.15
CA SER A 24 12.02 -0.96 -5.38
C SER A 24 11.24 0.34 -5.21
N GLY A 25 10.98 0.77 -3.97
CA GLY A 25 10.13 1.92 -3.66
C GLY A 25 8.65 1.74 -3.97
N ARG A 26 8.22 0.55 -4.41
CA ARG A 26 6.82 0.27 -4.75
C ARG A 26 5.96 0.21 -3.49
N ALA A 27 4.77 0.82 -3.57
CA ALA A 27 3.79 0.74 -2.51
C ALA A 27 2.99 -0.55 -2.66
N ARG A 28 2.81 -1.32 -1.59
CA ARG A 28 2.00 -2.54 -1.56
C ARG A 28 0.82 -2.36 -0.63
N LEU A 29 -0.38 -2.50 -1.17
CA LEU A 29 -1.65 -2.57 -0.44
C LEU A 29 -2.10 -4.03 -0.32
N VAL A 30 -1.87 -4.61 0.86
CA VAL A 30 -2.31 -5.97 1.18
C VAL A 30 -3.68 -5.91 1.83
N LEU A 31 -4.64 -6.69 1.32
CA LEU A 31 -6.00 -6.75 1.85
C LEU A 31 -6.50 -8.19 2.04
N PRO A 32 -7.40 -8.43 3.01
CA PRO A 32 -8.12 -9.70 3.14
C PRO A 32 -8.89 -10.04 1.86
N LYS A 33 -9.05 -11.34 1.56
CA LYS A 33 -9.73 -11.82 0.34
C LYS A 33 -11.08 -11.15 0.09
N ARG A 34 -11.88 -10.92 1.13
CA ARG A 34 -13.25 -10.36 1.02
C ARG A 34 -13.37 -8.88 1.41
N ALA A 35 -12.27 -8.18 1.67
CA ALA A 35 -12.32 -6.76 2.03
C ALA A 35 -12.77 -5.91 0.82
N ALA A 36 -13.47 -4.81 1.09
CA ALA A 36 -13.93 -3.89 0.05
C ALA A 36 -12.74 -3.15 -0.57
N LEU A 37 -12.49 -3.36 -1.87
CA LEU A 37 -11.35 -2.75 -2.56
C LEU A 37 -11.45 -1.23 -2.58
N LYS A 38 -12.64 -0.69 -2.86
CA LYS A 38 -12.89 0.76 -2.92
C LYS A 38 -12.48 1.47 -1.62
N GLN A 39 -12.86 0.90 -0.47
CA GLN A 39 -12.50 1.46 0.83
C GLN A 39 -11.00 1.36 1.10
N ALA A 40 -10.38 0.24 0.71
CA ALA A 40 -8.93 0.07 0.87
C ALA A 40 -8.13 1.05 -0.02
N LEU A 41 -8.61 1.35 -1.24
CA LEU A 41 -8.01 2.34 -2.13
C LEU A 41 -8.18 3.76 -1.59
N ALA A 42 -9.37 4.11 -1.09
CA ALA A 42 -9.61 5.41 -0.47
C ALA A 42 -8.67 5.62 0.73
N TRP A 43 -8.56 4.61 1.60
CA TRP A 43 -7.62 4.63 2.71
C TRP A 43 -6.15 4.73 2.26
N ALA A 44 -5.77 4.08 1.16
CA ALA A 44 -4.42 4.20 0.63
C ALA A 44 -4.14 5.63 0.14
N GLU A 45 -5.08 6.25 -0.58
CA GLU A 45 -4.95 7.64 -1.05
C GLU A 45 -4.86 8.63 0.12
N GLU A 46 -5.58 8.40 1.23
CA GLU A 46 -5.40 9.17 2.49
C GLU A 46 -3.98 9.05 3.08
N LYS A 47 -3.19 8.06 2.65
CA LYS A 47 -1.81 7.85 3.07
C LYS A 47 -0.79 8.27 2.01
N ALA A 48 -1.19 9.01 0.97
CA ALA A 48 -0.29 9.45 -0.10
C ALA A 48 0.95 10.20 0.44
N ASP A 49 0.77 11.12 1.39
CA ASP A 49 1.89 11.86 1.99
C ASP A 49 2.83 10.94 2.76
N TRP A 50 2.26 10.01 3.54
CA TRP A 50 3.05 8.99 4.23
C TRP A 50 3.86 8.13 3.24
N ILE A 51 3.28 7.75 2.10
CA ILE A 51 3.99 6.99 1.05
C ILE A 51 5.16 7.81 0.49
N ALA A 52 4.94 9.10 0.20
CA ALA A 52 5.97 9.99 -0.32
C ALA A 52 7.13 10.14 0.69
N GLU A 53 6.81 10.33 1.97
CA GLU A 53 7.82 10.38 3.04
C GLU A 53 8.60 9.07 3.16
N GLN A 54 7.92 7.92 3.10
CA GLN A 54 8.62 6.63 3.18
C GLN A 54 9.57 6.43 2.00
N ARG A 55 9.16 6.82 0.79
CA ARG A 55 10.01 6.77 -0.42
C ARG A 55 11.24 7.67 -0.31
N ALA A 56 11.08 8.87 0.26
CA ALA A 56 12.19 9.80 0.48
C ALA A 56 13.25 9.26 1.45
N ARG A 57 12.89 8.30 2.31
CA ARG A 57 13.80 7.65 3.26
C ARG A 57 14.55 6.45 2.68
N LEU A 58 14.22 6.01 1.46
CA LEU A 58 14.87 4.85 0.85
C LEU A 58 16.28 5.21 0.36
N PRO A 59 17.25 4.29 0.51
CA PRO A 59 18.53 4.44 -0.15
C PRO A 59 18.33 4.49 -1.67
N ARG A 60 19.05 5.39 -2.34
CA ARG A 60 19.04 5.52 -3.80
C ARG A 60 19.89 4.44 -4.46
#